data_AF-A0A7C0ZNE2-F1
#
_entry.id   AF-A0A7C0ZNE2-F1
#
_cell.length_a   1.000
_cell.length_b   1.000
_cell.length_c   1.000
_cell.angle_alpha   90.00
_cell.angle_beta   90.00
_cell.angle_gamma   90.00
#
_symmetry.space_group_name_H-M   'P 1'
#
loop_
_entity.id
_entity.type
_entity.pdbx_description
1 polymer ?
#
loop_
_entity_poly.entity_id
_entity_poly.type
_entity_poly.pdbx_seq_one_letter_code
_entity_poly.pdbx_strand_id
1 'polypeptide(L)' 'DEYRNHPEHFRLFGPEEYVEFVCDFLERLNPAFVVERFAGEAPPGYITGPRWGFRYDTLVRKVETRLEERGTWQGALYTG' A
#
# COMPACT_ATOMS: atom_id res chain seq x y z
N ASP A 1 -14.29 -1.16 18.38
CA ASP A 1 -14.13 -0.04 19.32
C ASP A 1 -12.73 0.10 19.92
N GLU A 2 -11.88 -0.92 19.86
CA GLU A 2 -10.52 -0.90 20.42
C GLU A 2 -9.62 0.24 19.89
N TYR A 3 -9.57 0.46 18.58
CA TYR A 3 -8.78 1.55 17.99
C TYR A 3 -9.18 2.94 18.52
N ARG A 4 -10.47 3.16 18.83
CA ARG A 4 -10.92 4.45 19.39
C ARG A 4 -10.48 4.64 20.84
N ASN A 5 -10.32 3.55 21.58
CA ASN A 5 -9.98 3.57 23.01
C ASN A 5 -8.46 3.62 23.23
N HIS A 6 -7.68 2.98 22.35
CA HIS A 6 -6.22 2.89 22.46
C HIS A 6 -5.53 3.09 21.10
N PRO A 7 -5.66 4.28 20.46
CA PRO A 7 -5.05 4.54 19.16
C PRO A 7 -3.52 4.38 19.17
N GLU A 8 -2.87 4.59 20.32
CA GLU A 8 -1.42 4.44 20.53
C GLU A 8 -0.89 3.02 20.33
N HIS A 9 -1.74 2.00 20.43
CA HIS A 9 -1.35 0.61 20.19
C HIS A 9 -1.20 0.29 18.69
N PHE A 10 -1.66 1.19 17.82
CA PHE A 10 -1.71 0.95 16.38
C PHE A 10 -0.76 1.90 15.66
N ARG A 11 0.31 1.34 15.06
CA ARG A 11 1.09 2.06 14.06
C ARG A 11 0.37 1.97 12.72
N LEU A 12 -0.13 3.10 12.24
CA LEU A 12 -0.76 3.21 10.93
C LEU A 12 0.16 3.88 9.94
N PHE A 13 0.09 3.45 8.69
CA PHE A 13 0.87 4.03 7.62
C PHE A 13 0.39 5.44 7.26
N GLY A 14 1.35 6.31 6.96
CA GLY A 14 1.12 7.46 6.08
C GLY A 14 0.91 7.01 4.63
N PRO A 15 0.27 7.82 3.77
CA PRO A 15 0.01 7.42 2.38
C PRO A 15 1.31 7.18 1.60
N GLU A 16 2.32 8.03 1.74
CA GLU A 16 3.62 7.87 1.08
C GLU A 16 4.40 6.68 1.64
N GLU A 17 4.39 6.51 2.98
CA GLU A 17 5.02 5.36 3.65
C GLU A 17 4.43 4.03 3.16
N TYR A 18 3.10 3.99 2.96
CA TYR A 18 2.44 2.82 2.41
C TYR A 18 2.84 2.54 0.96
N VAL A 19 3.00 3.57 0.12
CA VAL A 19 3.49 3.41 -1.25
C VAL A 19 4.88 2.80 -1.27
N GLU A 20 5.82 3.32 -0.45
CA GLU A 20 7.16 2.72 -0.35
C GLU A 20 7.10 1.27 0.09
N PHE A 21 6.29 0.96 1.10
CA PHE A 21 6.09 -0.41 1.59
C PHE A 21 5.57 -1.36 0.50
N VAL A 22 4.58 -0.93 -0.29
CA VAL A 22 4.05 -1.73 -1.39
C VAL A 22 5.11 -1.95 -2.47
N CYS A 23 5.89 -0.93 -2.84
CA CYS A 23 6.99 -1.09 -3.79
C CYS A 23 8.02 -2.12 -3.29
N ASP A 24 8.48 -1.98 -2.04
CA ASP A 24 9.45 -2.89 -1.43
C ASP A 24 8.96 -4.35 -1.41
N PHE A 25 7.66 -4.53 -1.15
CA PHE A 25 7.00 -5.82 -1.20
C PHE A 25 6.95 -6.38 -2.63
N LEU A 26 6.51 -5.59 -3.60
CA LEU A 26 6.37 -6.02 -5.00
C LEU A 26 7.71 -6.42 -5.61
N GLU A 27 8.77 -5.66 -5.36
CA GLU A 27 10.12 -5.95 -5.84
C GLU A 27 10.61 -7.35 -5.45
N ARG A 28 10.17 -7.86 -4.30
CA ARG A 28 10.59 -9.15 -3.74
C ARG A 28 9.58 -10.26 -3.97
N LEU A 29 8.40 -9.94 -4.50
CA LEU A 29 7.34 -10.91 -4.76
C LEU A 29 7.79 -11.87 -5.87
N ASN A 30 7.41 -13.14 -5.76
CA ASN A 30 7.64 -14.10 -6.83
C ASN A 30 7.01 -13.58 -8.15
N PRO A 31 7.78 -13.48 -9.26
CA PRO A 31 7.29 -12.92 -10.51
C PRO A 31 6.20 -13.77 -11.19
N ALA A 32 5.99 -15.02 -10.76
CA ALA A 32 4.88 -15.85 -11.22
C ALA A 32 3.53 -15.49 -10.58
N PHE A 33 3.51 -14.64 -9.55
CA PHE A 33 2.29 -14.19 -8.90
C PHE A 33 1.76 -12.90 -9.52
N VAL A 34 0.44 -12.75 -9.52
CA VAL A 34 -0.23 -11.52 -9.95
C VAL A 34 -0.95 -10.93 -8.75
N VAL A 35 -0.66 -9.67 -8.43
CA VAL A 35 -1.36 -8.93 -7.38
C VAL A 35 -2.60 -8.28 -7.98
N GLU A 36 -3.79 -8.81 -7.64
CA GLU A 36 -5.06 -8.23 -8.12
C GLU A 36 -5.44 -6.95 -7.36
N ARG A 37 -5.22 -6.93 -6.04
CA ARG A 37 -5.58 -5.82 -5.17
C ARG A 37 -4.70 -5.79 -3.93
N PHE A 38 -4.19 -4.60 -3.59
CA PHE A 38 -3.41 -4.38 -2.38
C PHE A 38 -4.03 -3.35 -1.41
N ALA A 39 -5.09 -2.63 -1.82
CA ALA A 39 -5.83 -1.73 -0.94
C ALA A 39 -7.36 -1.85 -1.12
N GLY A 40 -8.10 -1.63 -0.04
CA GLY A 40 -9.56 -1.63 -0.02
C GLY A 40 -10.15 -0.21 0.02
N GLU A 41 -11.33 -0.04 -0.55
CA GLU A 41 -12.14 1.17 -0.38
C GLU A 41 -13.34 0.86 0.52
N ALA A 42 -13.63 1.75 1.45
CA ALA A 42 -14.82 1.68 2.30
C ALA A 42 -15.52 3.04 2.31
N PRO A 43 -16.85 3.09 2.50
CA PRO A 43 -17.54 4.37 2.62
C PRO A 43 -16.99 5.15 3.84
N PRO A 44 -16.90 6.49 3.78
CA PRO A 44 -16.20 7.30 4.79
C PRO A 44 -16.65 7.07 6.24
N GLY A 45 -17.94 6.75 6.46
CA GLY A 45 -18.50 6.48 7.79
C GLY A 45 -18.03 5.17 8.43
N TYR A 46 -17.44 4.26 7.65
CA TYR A 46 -16.90 2.98 8.15
C TYR A 46 -15.39 3.02 8.37
N ILE A 47 -14.71 4.10 7.96
CA ILE A 47 -13.25 4.23 8.13
C ILE A 47 -12.97 4.77 9.53
N THR A 48 -12.35 3.94 10.38
CA THR A 48 -11.99 4.33 11.75
C THR A 48 -10.61 5.01 11.83
N GLY A 49 -9.73 4.77 10.85
CA GLY A 49 -8.36 5.32 10.79
C GLY A 49 -8.19 6.57 9.90
N PRO A 50 -6.94 6.98 9.60
CA PRO A 50 -6.65 8.15 8.78
C PRO A 50 -7.22 7.97 7.38
N ARG A 51 -7.94 8.99 6.91
CA ARG A 51 -8.45 9.06 5.55
C ARG A 51 -7.37 9.67 4.67
N TRP A 52 -6.76 8.85 3.81
CA TRP A 52 -5.79 9.34 2.83
C TRP A 52 -6.45 10.18 1.72
N GLY A 53 -7.77 10.06 1.54
CA GLY A 53 -8.52 10.89 0.59
C GLY A 53 -8.28 10.54 -0.89
N PHE A 54 -7.51 9.49 -1.17
CA PHE A 54 -7.26 9.00 -2.52
C PHE A 54 -8.18 7.83 -2.85
N ARG A 55 -8.59 7.75 -4.12
CA ARG A 55 -9.22 6.55 -4.68
C ARG A 55 -8.16 5.47 -4.93
N TYR A 56 -8.59 4.22 -5.00
CA TYR A 56 -7.73 3.07 -5.28
C TYR A 56 -6.90 3.28 -6.56
N ASP A 57 -7.52 3.78 -7.64
CA ASP A 57 -6.82 4.07 -8.90
C ASP A 57 -5.67 5.07 -8.76
N THR A 58 -5.81 6.04 -7.85
CA THR A 58 -4.75 7.02 -7.56
C THR A 58 -3.60 6.37 -6.80
N LEU A 59 -3.90 5.44 -5.90
CA LEU A 59 -2.88 4.71 -5.16
C LEU A 59 -2.10 3.75 -6.08
N VAL A 60 -2.78 3.08 -7.00
CA VAL A 60 -2.15 2.24 -8.04
C VAL A 60 -1.16 3.07 -8.86
N ARG A 61 -1.59 4.22 -9.38
CA ARG A 61 -0.69 5.11 -10.15
C ARG A 61 0.51 5.58 -9.34
N LYS A 62 0.33 5.90 -8.06
CA LYS A 62 1.45 6.30 -7.18
C LYS A 62 2.48 5.18 -7.04
N VAL A 63 2.03 3.92 -6.89
CA VAL A 63 2.92 2.75 -6.83
C VAL A 63 3.64 2.54 -8.17
N GLU A 64 2.92 2.60 -9.29
CA GLU A 64 3.51 2.47 -10.63
C GLU A 64 4.58 3.55 -10.89
N THR A 65 4.23 4.83 -10.70
CA THR A 65 5.19 5.95 -10.83
C THR A 65 6.40 5.76 -9.92
N ARG A 66 6.19 5.27 -8.69
CA ARG A 66 7.29 5.07 -7.75
C ARG A 66 8.22 3.94 -8.15
N LEU A 67 7.70 2.83 -8.68
CA LEU A 67 8.50 1.75 -9.23
C LEU A 67 9.32 2.22 -10.45
N GLU A 68 8.71 3.03 -11.32
CA GLU A 68 9.40 3.65 -12.47
C GLU A 68 10.54 4.57 -12.03
N GLU A 69 10.31 5.46 -11.06
CA GLU A 69 11.33 6.33 -10.48
C GLU A 69 12.52 5.56 -9.88
N ARG A 70 12.25 4.39 -9.28
CA ARG A 70 13.25 3.49 -8.74
C ARG A 70 13.95 2.66 -9.81
N GLY A 71 13.45 2.64 -11.05
CA GLY A 71 13.94 1.79 -12.12
C GLY A 71 13.75 0.30 -11.83
N THR A 72 12.66 -0.06 -11.16
CA THR A 72 12.37 -1.42 -10.69
C THR A 72 10.97 -1.88 -11.08
N TRP A 73 10.67 -3.15 -10.83
CA TRP A 73 9.39 -3.79 -11.17
C TRP A 73 9.10 -4.95 -10.22
N GLN A 74 7.89 -5.53 -10.32
CA GLN A 74 7.51 -6.67 -9.50
C GLN A 74 8.46 -7.86 -9.72
N GLY A 75 9.05 -8.37 -8.64
CA GLY A 75 9.99 -9.48 -8.67
C GLY A 75 11.39 -9.14 -9.19
N ALA A 76 11.72 -7.87 -9.40
CA ALA A 76 13.07 -7.45 -9.82
C ALA A 76 14.18 -7.89 -8.85
N LEU A 77 13.84 -8.05 -7.56
CA LEU A 77 14.74 -8.48 -6.49
C LEU A 77 14.42 -9.91 -5.99
N TYR A 78 13.62 -10.68 -6.72
CA TYR A 78 13.29 -12.05 -6.33
C TYR A 78 14.49 -12.99 -6.50
N THR A 79 14.90 -13.67 -5.44
CA THR A 79 16.12 -14.50 -5.42
C THR A 79 15.89 -16.01 -5.49
N GLY A 80 14.62 -16.48 -5.50
CA GLY A 80 14.29 -17.92 -5.52
C GLY A 80 14.16 -18.53 -4.13
#